data_AF-A0A497JFL8-F1
#
_entry.id   AF-A0A497JFL8-F1
#
_cell.length_a   1.000
_cell.length_b   1.000
_cell.length_c   1.000
_cell.angle_alpha   90.00
_cell.angle_beta   90.00
_cell.angle_gamma   90.00
#
_symmetry.space_group_name_H-M   'P 1'
#
loop_
_entity.id
_entity.type
_entity.pdbx_description
1 polymer ?
#
loop_
_entity_poly.entity_id
_entity_poly.type
_entity_poly.pdbx_seq_one_letter_code
_entity_poly.pdbx_strand_id
1 'polypeptide(L)' 'MLPSPSSLERLIIAYYLNGYDTISIILDREDKESYRRAARRIKEFLIGVEIVEDTTKRITMEILVDHQ' A
#
# COMPACT_ATOMS: atom_id res chain seq x y z
N MET A 1 12.35 -5.43 13.71
CA MET A 1 10.96 -5.90 13.91
C MET A 1 10.22 -5.70 12.60
N LEU A 2 9.52 -6.72 12.10
CA LEU A 2 8.83 -6.63 10.82
C LEU A 2 7.50 -5.88 11.02
N PRO A 3 7.05 -5.04 10.08
CA PRO A 3 5.85 -4.21 10.28
C PRO A 3 4.62 -5.10 10.42
N SER A 4 3.82 -4.88 11.48
CA SER A 4 2.46 -5.44 11.57
C SER A 4 1.56 -4.89 10.45
N PRO A 5 0.38 -5.46 10.19
CA PRO A 5 -0.57 -4.87 9.24
C PRO A 5 -0.90 -3.40 9.54
N SER A 6 -1.06 -3.02 10.81
CA SER A 6 -1.23 -1.62 11.22
C SER A 6 0.01 -0.74 11.01
N SER A 7 1.21 -1.34 11.03
CA SER A 7 2.44 -0.65 10.68
C SER A 7 2.59 -0.47 9.17
N LEU A 8 2.08 -1.42 8.36
CA LEU A 8 2.04 -1.29 6.91
C LEU A 8 1.20 -0.06 6.49
N GLU A 9 0.05 0.16 7.11
CA GLU A 9 -0.77 1.35 6.80
C GLU A 9 -0.01 2.65 7.05
N ARG A 10 0.68 2.75 8.19
CA ARG A 10 1.51 3.92 8.50
C ARG A 10 2.64 4.11 7.49
N LEU A 11 3.23 3.02 6.99
CA LEU A 11 4.25 3.08 5.96
C LEU A 11 3.67 3.55 4.61
N ILE A 12 2.49 3.07 4.22
CA ILE A 12 1.80 3.51 3.00
C ILE A 12 1.50 5.01 3.09
N ILE A 13 0.97 5.48 4.23
CA ILE A 13 0.75 6.92 4.49
C ILE A 13 2.07 7.70 4.39
N ALA A 14 3.15 7.18 4.98
CA ALA A 14 4.45 7.85 4.94
C ALA A 14 4.97 7.99 3.50
N TYR A 15 4.93 6.93 2.69
CA TYR A 15 5.34 7.01 1.28
C TYR A 15 4.44 7.96 0.48
N TYR A 16 3.13 7.90 0.69
CA TYR A 16 2.19 8.84 0.07
C TYR A 16 2.52 10.30 0.40
N LEU A 17 2.73 10.63 1.69
CA LEU A 17 3.06 12.00 2.12
C LEU A 17 4.43 12.49 1.64
N ASN A 18 5.34 11.57 1.30
CA ASN A 18 6.64 11.92 0.73
C ASN A 18 6.61 12.06 -0.80
N GLY A 19 5.44 11.94 -1.45
CA GLY A 19 5.28 12.15 -2.88
C GLY A 19 5.85 11.01 -3.74
N TYR A 20 5.82 9.77 -3.24
CA TYR A 20 6.15 8.62 -4.07
C TYR A 20 4.99 8.32 -5.03
N ASP A 21 5.28 8.02 -6.29
CA ASP A 21 4.27 7.70 -7.30
C ASP A 21 3.80 6.24 -7.24
N THR A 22 4.62 5.36 -6.68
CA THR A 22 4.37 3.91 -6.66
C THR A 22 4.83 3.28 -5.36
N ILE A 23 3.99 2.41 -4.78
CA ILE A 23 4.29 1.62 -3.59
C ILE A 23 4.11 0.14 -3.94
N SER A 24 5.21 -0.62 -3.94
CA SER A 24 5.19 -2.08 -4.13
C SER A 24 5.36 -2.82 -2.80
N ILE A 25 4.37 -3.64 -2.44
CA ILE A 25 4.34 -4.42 -1.20
C ILE A 25 4.57 -5.88 -1.55
N ILE A 26 5.67 -6.47 -1.06
CA ILE A 26 5.97 -7.90 -1.23
C ILE A 26 5.29 -8.67 -0.10
N LEU A 27 4.48 -9.68 -0.47
CA LEU A 27 3.73 -10.55 0.44
C LEU A 27 4.43 -11.92 0.55
N ASP A 28 5.52 -11.96 1.31
CA ASP A 28 6.36 -13.15 1.53
C ASP A 28 5.98 -13.97 2.78
N ARG A 29 4.87 -13.64 3.44
CA ARG A 29 4.45 -14.19 4.74
C ARG A 29 3.31 -15.18 4.65
N GLU A 30 3.02 -15.90 5.73
CA GLU A 30 1.81 -16.73 5.82
C GLU A 30 0.53 -15.88 5.88
N ASP A 31 0.52 -14.80 6.67
CA ASP A 31 -0.67 -13.95 6.86
C ASP A 31 -0.84 -12.86 5.78
N LYS A 32 -0.72 -13.22 4.49
CA LYS A 32 -0.78 -12.26 3.36
C LYS A 32 -2.09 -11.48 3.32
N GLU A 33 -3.18 -12.13 3.70
CA GLU A 33 -4.53 -11.57 3.66
C GLU A 33 -4.71 -10.38 4.62
N SER A 34 -4.06 -10.39 5.79
CA SER A 34 -4.15 -9.24 6.70
C SER A 34 -3.46 -7.99 6.15
N TYR A 35 -2.34 -8.15 5.45
CA TYR A 35 -1.65 -7.06 4.77
C TYR A 35 -2.42 -6.59 3.53
N ARG A 36 -3.05 -7.50 2.76
CA ARG A 36 -3.98 -7.12 1.69
C ARG A 36 -5.14 -6.26 2.21
N ARG A 37 -5.75 -6.69 3.32
CA ARG A 37 -6.83 -5.91 3.95
C ARG A 37 -6.36 -4.54 4.43
N ALA A 38 -5.15 -4.45 4.97
CA ALA A 38 -4.55 -3.17 5.38
C ALA A 38 -4.33 -2.23 4.18
N ALA A 39 -3.72 -2.73 3.09
CA ALA A 39 -3.49 -1.94 1.87
C ALA A 39 -4.81 -1.46 1.24
N ARG A 40 -5.82 -2.34 1.15
CA ARG A 40 -7.15 -1.99 0.65
C ARG A 40 -7.85 -0.98 1.54
N ARG A 41 -7.78 -1.15 2.87
CA ARG A 41 -8.39 -0.22 3.82
C ARG A 41 -7.79 1.17 3.70
N ILE A 42 -6.45 1.29 3.65
CA ILE A 42 -5.82 2.61 3.62
C ILE A 42 -6.05 3.33 2.30
N LYS A 43 -6.13 2.59 1.18
CA LYS A 43 -6.49 3.13 -0.14
C LYS A 43 -7.78 3.97 -0.08
N GLU A 44 -8.80 3.51 0.63
CA GLU A 44 -10.08 4.22 0.77
C GLU A 44 -9.97 5.61 1.42
N PHE A 45 -8.86 5.92 2.10
CA PHE A 45 -8.63 7.20 2.77
C PHE A 45 -7.61 8.10 2.05
N LEU A 46 -6.89 7.58 1.05
CA LEU A 46 -5.84 8.32 0.34
C LEU A 46 -6.32 8.70 -1.07
N ILE A 47 -6.32 10.01 -1.35
CA ILE A 47 -6.79 10.54 -2.63
C ILE A 47 -5.82 10.13 -3.74
N GLY A 48 -6.38 9.72 -4.88
CA GLY A 48 -5.58 9.37 -6.07
C GLY A 48 -4.79 8.07 -5.94
N VAL A 49 -5.02 7.27 -4.90
CA VAL A 49 -4.30 6.00 -4.71
C VAL A 49 -5.10 4.85 -5.29
N GLU A 50 -4.50 4.07 -6.18
CA GLU A 50 -5.13 2.91 -6.82
C GLU A 50 -4.28 1.65 -6.68
N ILE A 51 -4.93 0.49 -6.48
CA ILE A 51 -4.24 -0.80 -6.55
C ILE A 51 -4.31 -1.27 -7.99
N VAL A 52 -3.19 -1.21 -8.70
CA VAL A 52 -3.10 -1.57 -10.12
C VAL A 52 -2.69 -3.04 -10.33
N GLU A 53 -2.12 -3.66 -9.31
CA GLU A 53 -1.73 -5.07 -9.33
C GLU A 53 -1.97 -5.71 -7.95
N ASP A 54 -2.65 -6.86 -7.90
CA ASP A 54 -2.77 -7.71 -6.70
C ASP A 54 -2.57 -9.17 -7.11
N THR A 55 -1.38 -9.69 -6.85
CA THR A 55 -1.01 -11.09 -7.07
C THR A 55 -0.81 -11.81 -5.75
N THR A 56 -0.65 -13.13 -5.79
CA THR A 56 -0.35 -13.95 -4.60
C THR A 56 0.87 -13.46 -3.80
N LYS A 57 1.82 -12.78 -4.45
CA LYS A 57 3.11 -12.39 -3.87
C LYS A 57 3.33 -10.88 -3.78
N ARG A 58 2.47 -10.06 -4.39
CA ARG A 58 2.71 -8.61 -4.49
C ARG A 58 1.40 -7.83 -4.58
N ILE A 59 1.39 -6.65 -3.98
CA ILE A 59 0.43 -5.58 -4.27
C ILE A 59 1.23 -4.40 -4.82
N THR A 60 0.77 -3.79 -5.91
CA THR A 60 1.33 -2.54 -6.44
C THR A 60 0.25 -1.47 -6.36
N MET A 61 0.59 -0.35 -5.72
CA MET A 61 -0.26 0.82 -5.60
C MET A 61 0.35 1.97 -6.40
N GLU A 62 -0.46 2.64 -7.22
CA GLU A 62 -0.09 3.85 -7.94
C GLU A 62 -0.77 5.07 -7.31
N ILE A 63 -0.06 6.19 -7.29
CA ILE A 63 -0.50 7.46 -6.73
C ILE A 63 -0.63 8.44 -7.90
N LEU A 64 -1.86 8.60 -8.36
CA LEU A 64 -2.27 9.42 -9.49
C LEU A 64 -2.68 10.80 -8.99
N VAL A 65 -1.71 11.55 -8.46
CA VAL A 65 -1.93 12.95 -8.08
C VAL A 65 -1.37 13.81 -9.19
N ASP A 66 -2.23 14.56 -9.86
CA ASP A 66 -1.83 15.50 -10.90
C ASP A 66 -1.08 16.67 -10.24
N HIS A 67 0.25 16.63 -10.29
CA HIS A 67 1.09 17.74 -9.88
C HIS A 67 1.07 18.80 -10.98
N GLN A 68 0.08 19.68 -10.95
CA GLN A 68 0.04 20.90 -11.76
C GLN A 68 1.17 21.87 -11.40
#